data_AF-A0A6J1L605-F1
#
_entry.id   AF-A0A6J1L605-F1
#
_cell.length_a   1.000
_cell.length_b   1.000
_cell.length_c   1.000
_cell.angle_alpha   90.00
_cell.angle_beta   90.00
_cell.angle_gamma   90.00
#
_symmetry.space_group_name_H-M   'P 1'
#
loop_
_entity.id
_entity.type
_entity.pdbx_description
1 polymer ?
#
loop_
_entity_poly.entity_id
_entity_poly.type
_entity_poly.pdbx_seq_one_letter_code
_entity_poly.pdbx_strand_id
1 'polypeptide(L)'
;MSCIVRPINFILGSWLHSQLPTGTSLNIASLSAYLRPSTDAPNFLIEFIQSSPTSLILILDLPPRKDLVLNPDYLQLFYEDTGLDKYRKAIEELPEVRPYVMSSLFFRSLVSPTSIIVRVDTESGGPERLEEIIANHVGPVARDVIRVWLDECACKERGVGEMERGNIEKRDELVEKKTIDIDLGSSLPRLFGQEIAR
;
A
#
# COMPACT_ATOMS: atom_id res chain seq x y z
N MET A 1 8.55 14.90 -20.78
CA MET A 1 9.21 13.59 -20.88
C MET A 1 8.10 12.54 -20.95
N SER A 2 8.06 11.69 -21.99
CA SER A 2 7.01 10.68 -22.13
C SER A 2 7.36 9.49 -21.23
N CYS A 3 6.49 9.16 -20.26
CA CYS A 3 6.65 7.96 -19.43
C CYS A 3 6.41 6.72 -20.30
N ILE A 4 7.45 5.90 -20.48
CA ILE A 4 7.32 4.62 -21.15
C ILE A 4 6.95 3.60 -20.07
N VAL A 5 5.68 3.18 -20.05
CA VAL A 5 5.06 2.30 -19.04
C VAL A 5 5.56 0.84 -19.03
N ARG A 6 6.73 0.57 -19.62
CA ARG A 6 7.30 -0.77 -19.82
C ARG A 6 7.53 -1.60 -18.55
N PRO A 7 7.95 -1.04 -17.40
CA PRO A 7 8.22 -1.88 -16.22
C PRO A 7 6.95 -2.30 -15.49
N ILE A 8 5.77 -1.75 -15.82
CA ILE A 8 4.52 -2.15 -15.14
C ILE A 8 4.10 -3.56 -15.59
N ASN A 9 3.85 -4.43 -14.61
CA ASN A 9 3.23 -5.72 -14.86
C ASN A 9 1.71 -5.54 -14.98
N PHE A 10 1.09 -5.05 -13.91
CA PHE A 10 -0.33 -4.70 -13.86
C PHE A 10 -0.61 -3.65 -12.77
N ILE A 11 -1.78 -3.02 -12.88
CA ILE A 11 -2.36 -2.14 -11.84
C ILE A 11 -3.71 -2.76 -11.48
N LEU A 12 -3.95 -2.94 -10.18
CA LEU A 12 -5.18 -3.52 -9.65
C LEU A 12 -5.89 -2.48 -8.77
N GLY A 13 -7.09 -2.08 -9.19
CA GLY A 13 -8.02 -1.34 -8.36
C GLY A 13 -9.11 -2.26 -7.83
N SER A 14 -9.45 -2.15 -6.54
CA SER A 14 -10.49 -2.95 -5.90
C SER A 14 -11.35 -2.09 -4.98
N TRP A 15 -12.63 -2.43 -4.89
CA TRP A 15 -13.57 -1.84 -3.96
C TRP A 15 -14.50 -2.93 -3.45
N LEU A 16 -14.67 -2.98 -2.13
CA LEU A 16 -15.44 -3.99 -1.44
C LEU A 16 -16.37 -3.31 -0.45
N HIS A 17 -17.63 -3.71 -0.49
CA HIS A 17 -18.64 -3.35 0.50
C HIS A 17 -19.21 -4.64 1.10
N SER A 18 -19.27 -4.73 2.43
CA SER A 18 -19.94 -5.83 3.13
C SER A 18 -20.69 -5.30 4.33
N GLN A 19 -21.94 -5.74 4.50
CA GLN A 19 -22.65 -5.61 5.77
C GLN A 19 -22.16 -6.69 6.73
N LEU A 20 -21.80 -6.29 7.94
CA LEU A 20 -21.35 -7.20 8.99
C LEU A 20 -22.55 -7.64 9.85
N PRO A 21 -22.51 -8.83 10.48
CA PRO A 21 -23.58 -9.31 11.36
C PRO A 21 -23.93 -8.37 12.51
N THR A 22 -22.99 -7.49 12.88
CA THR A 22 -23.15 -6.45 13.91
C THR A 22 -24.01 -5.26 13.45
N GLY A 23 -24.46 -5.23 12.20
CA GLY A 23 -25.21 -4.11 11.60
C GLY A 23 -24.34 -2.96 11.10
N THR A 24 -23.01 -3.05 11.24
CA THR A 24 -22.04 -2.09 10.67
C THR A 24 -21.64 -2.51 9.25
N SER A 25 -21.00 -1.60 8.51
CA SER A 25 -20.45 -1.92 7.18
C SER A 25 -18.93 -1.94 7.21
N LEU A 26 -18.35 -2.85 6.42
CA LEU A 26 -16.94 -2.86 6.07
C LEU A 26 -16.82 -2.36 4.63
N ASN A 27 -16.09 -1.28 4.44
CA ASN A 27 -15.75 -0.75 3.12
C ASN A 27 -14.24 -0.80 2.96
N ILE A 28 -13.78 -1.35 1.85
CA ILE A 28 -12.37 -1.37 1.47
C ILE A 28 -12.25 -0.77 0.08
N ALA A 29 -11.30 0.14 -0.13
CA ALA A 29 -10.92 0.62 -1.45
C ALA A 29 -9.41 0.58 -1.56
N SER A 30 -8.88 -0.07 -2.59
CA SER A 30 -7.44 -0.21 -2.78
C SER A 30 -7.02 0.02 -4.23
N LEU A 31 -5.79 0.48 -4.39
CA LEU A 31 -5.09 0.59 -5.65
C LEU A 31 -3.64 0.12 -5.44
N SER A 32 -3.25 -0.90 -6.18
CA SER A 32 -1.90 -1.46 -6.12
C SER A 32 -1.31 -1.50 -7.53
N ALA A 33 -0.02 -1.23 -7.65
CA ALA A 33 0.71 -1.37 -8.91
C ALA A 33 1.94 -2.26 -8.72
N TYR A 34 2.02 -3.30 -9.55
CA TYR A 34 3.07 -4.30 -9.51
C TYR A 34 3.99 -4.13 -10.71
N LEU A 35 5.29 -4.08 -10.46
CA LEU A 35 6.32 -3.96 -11.49
C LEU A 35 6.85 -5.33 -11.90
N ARG A 36 7.30 -5.45 -13.15
CA ARG A 36 7.91 -6.67 -13.70
C ARG A 36 9.29 -6.90 -13.07
N PRO A 37 9.79 -8.14 -13.06
CA PRO A 37 11.16 -8.43 -12.62
C PRO A 37 12.25 -7.74 -13.45
N SER A 38 11.94 -7.14 -14.61
CA SER A 38 12.89 -6.36 -15.41
C SER A 38 13.42 -5.10 -14.72
N THR A 39 12.83 -4.70 -13.59
CA THR A 39 13.30 -3.65 -12.68
C THR A 39 13.21 -4.17 -11.25
N ASP A 40 14.03 -3.64 -10.35
CA ASP A 40 13.96 -3.87 -8.90
C ASP A 40 13.19 -2.78 -8.14
N ALA A 41 12.73 -1.73 -8.84
CA ALA A 41 12.10 -0.59 -8.21
C ALA A 41 10.86 -1.00 -7.38
N PRO A 42 10.55 -0.29 -6.27
CA PRO A 42 9.41 -0.60 -5.42
C PRO A 42 8.06 -0.67 -6.16
N ASN A 43 7.15 -1.48 -5.62
CA ASN A 43 5.73 -1.47 -6.02
C ASN A 43 5.02 -0.24 -5.42
N PHE A 44 3.72 -0.09 -5.70
CA PHE A 44 2.87 0.92 -5.08
C PHE A 44 1.64 0.26 -4.44
N LEU A 45 1.25 0.76 -3.27
CA LEU A 45 0.04 0.35 -2.56
C LEU A 45 -0.63 1.57 -1.91
N ILE A 46 -1.92 1.73 -2.13
CA ILE A 46 -2.80 2.52 -1.27
C ILE A 46 -4.06 1.73 -0.95
N GLU A 47 -4.47 1.72 0.31
CA GLU A 47 -5.66 1.05 0.78
C GLU A 47 -6.34 1.86 1.88
N PHE A 48 -7.66 1.93 1.77
CA PHE A 48 -8.59 2.55 2.71
C PHE A 48 -9.49 1.45 3.26
N ILE A 49 -9.48 1.25 4.58
CA ILE A 49 -10.35 0.29 5.26
C ILE A 49 -11.21 1.04 6.28
N GLN A 50 -12.51 1.10 6.02
CA GLN A 50 -13.47 1.84 6.83
C GLN A 50 -14.52 0.89 7.41
N SER A 51 -14.60 0.85 8.74
CA SER A 51 -15.59 0.05 9.47
C SER A 51 -16.67 0.89 10.16
N SER A 52 -16.51 2.23 10.19
CA SER A 52 -17.49 3.19 10.66
C SER A 52 -17.35 4.54 9.92
N PRO A 53 -18.38 5.40 9.93
CA PRO A 53 -18.30 6.74 9.32
C PRO A 53 -17.23 7.67 9.92
N THR A 54 -16.68 7.34 11.10
CA THR A 54 -15.73 8.18 11.84
C THR A 54 -14.35 7.55 12.02
N SER A 55 -14.13 6.33 11.52
CA SER A 55 -12.85 5.62 11.67
C SER A 55 -12.38 5.04 10.33
N LEU A 56 -11.13 5.35 9.97
CA LEU A 56 -10.50 4.92 8.74
C LEU A 56 -9.11 4.38 9.03
N ILE A 57 -8.77 3.22 8.50
CA ILE A 57 -7.38 2.76 8.40
C ILE A 57 -6.87 3.14 7.01
N LEU A 58 -5.72 3.80 6.98
CA LEU A 58 -4.95 4.12 5.78
C LEU A 58 -3.69 3.27 5.76
N ILE A 59 -3.47 2.60 4.64
CA ILE A 59 -2.19 1.99 4.28
C ILE A 59 -1.73 2.66 2.99
N LEU A 60 -0.58 3.34 3.01
CA LEU A 60 0.05 3.94 1.84
C LEU A 60 1.55 3.65 1.88
N ASP A 61 2.05 2.97 0.85
CA ASP A 61 3.44 2.51 0.84
C ASP A 61 3.99 2.35 -0.58
N LEU A 62 5.32 2.36 -0.67
CA LEU A 62 6.08 1.83 -1.80
C LEU A 62 6.80 0.52 -1.36
N PRO A 63 6.14 -0.66 -1.43
CA PRO A 63 6.69 -1.86 -0.85
C PRO A 63 8.02 -2.28 -1.50
N PRO A 64 9.08 -2.55 -0.72
CA PRO A 64 10.37 -2.95 -1.24
C PRO A 64 10.30 -4.30 -1.94
N ARG A 65 11.09 -4.46 -3.00
CA ARG A 65 11.26 -5.74 -3.73
C ARG A 65 12.60 -6.42 -3.47
N LYS A 66 13.42 -5.84 -2.60
CA LYS A 66 14.68 -6.40 -2.11
C LYS A 66 14.71 -6.38 -0.58
N ASP A 67 15.53 -7.24 -0.01
CA ASP A 67 15.81 -7.20 1.44
C ASP A 67 16.63 -5.93 1.75
N LEU A 68 16.09 -5.08 2.62
CA LEU A 68 16.67 -3.76 2.91
C LEU A 68 17.95 -3.83 3.75
N VAL A 69 18.13 -4.88 4.55
CA VAL A 69 19.35 -5.07 5.36
C VAL A 69 20.49 -5.55 4.47
N LEU A 70 20.20 -6.47 3.55
CA LEU A 70 21.19 -6.97 2.60
C LEU A 70 21.51 -5.98 1.46
N ASN A 71 20.67 -4.95 1.26
CA ASN A 71 20.80 -3.98 0.17
C ASN A 71 20.66 -2.53 0.68
N PRO A 72 21.63 -2.03 1.47
CA PRO A 72 21.57 -0.67 2.03
C PRO A 72 21.50 0.42 0.95
N ASP A 73 22.17 0.23 -0.20
CA ASP A 73 22.09 1.18 -1.32
C ASP A 73 20.68 1.27 -1.92
N TYR A 74 19.90 0.18 -1.85
CA TYR A 74 18.50 0.17 -2.29
C TYR A 74 17.61 0.93 -1.29
N LEU A 75 17.87 0.74 0.02
CA LEU A 75 17.21 1.50 1.08
C LEU A 75 17.44 3.00 0.90
N GLN A 76 18.70 3.39 0.71
CA GLN A 76 19.08 4.78 0.51
C GLN A 76 18.40 5.38 -0.72
N LEU A 77 18.54 4.73 -1.88
CA LEU A 77 18.03 5.23 -3.16
C LEU A 77 16.52 5.48 -3.16
N PHE A 78 15.73 4.52 -2.67
CA PHE A 78 14.27 4.57 -2.82
C PHE A 78 13.55 5.21 -1.64
N TYR A 79 14.16 5.24 -0.45
CA TYR A 79 13.47 5.66 0.77
C TYR A 79 14.11 6.84 1.48
N GLU A 80 15.44 6.93 1.49
CA GLU A 80 16.15 8.05 2.12
C GLU A 80 16.25 9.24 1.16
N ASP A 81 16.78 9.03 -0.05
CA ASP A 81 17.03 10.08 -1.03
C ASP A 81 15.73 10.70 -1.58
N THR A 82 14.65 9.92 -1.63
CA THR A 82 13.31 10.39 -2.05
C THR A 82 12.60 11.22 -0.97
N GLY A 83 13.05 11.12 0.29
CA GLY A 83 12.45 11.80 1.43
C GLY A 83 11.02 11.34 1.74
N LEU A 84 10.64 10.09 1.40
CA LEU A 84 9.28 9.56 1.60
C LEU A 84 8.80 9.67 3.05
N ASP A 85 9.69 9.54 4.03
CA ASP A 85 9.36 9.59 5.46
C ASP A 85 8.71 10.92 5.90
N LYS A 86 8.91 12.01 5.15
CA LYS A 86 8.28 13.31 5.45
C LYS A 86 6.75 13.23 5.34
N TYR A 87 6.24 12.41 4.42
CA TYR A 87 4.80 12.27 4.20
C TYR A 87 4.14 11.50 5.36
N ARG A 88 4.82 10.47 5.87
CA ARG A 88 4.40 9.74 7.06
C ARG A 88 4.31 10.68 8.27
N LYS A 89 5.36 11.47 8.51
CA LYS A 89 5.39 12.47 9.59
C LYS A 89 4.24 13.48 9.48
N ALA A 90 4.01 14.03 8.28
CA ALA A 90 2.95 15.00 8.06
C ALA A 90 1.53 14.45 8.38
N ILE A 91 1.29 13.15 8.16
CA ILE A 91 0.02 12.51 8.53
C ILE A 91 -0.03 12.18 10.03
N GLU A 92 1.06 11.68 10.61
CA GLU A 92 1.14 11.32 12.03
C GLU A 92 1.06 12.54 12.99
N GLU A 93 1.36 13.75 12.50
CA GLU A 93 1.22 14.99 13.27
C GLU A 93 -0.24 15.41 13.51
N LEU A 94 -1.20 14.85 12.77
CA LEU A 94 -2.62 15.14 12.96
C LEU A 94 -3.14 14.56 14.28
N PRO A 95 -3.92 15.31 15.06
CA PRO A 95 -4.37 14.86 16.39
C PRO A 95 -5.29 13.65 16.36
N GLU A 96 -6.02 13.45 15.25
CA GLU A 96 -6.94 12.32 15.02
C GLU A 96 -6.21 11.04 14.59
N VAL A 97 -4.90 11.12 14.32
CA VAL A 97 -4.13 10.04 13.71
C VAL A 97 -3.34 9.27 14.78
N ARG A 98 -3.39 7.94 14.69
CA ARG A 98 -2.61 7.01 15.50
C ARG A 98 -1.98 5.94 14.62
N PRO A 99 -0.79 5.41 14.94
CA PRO A 99 -0.24 4.26 14.23
C PRO A 99 -1.21 3.06 14.25
N TYR A 100 -1.41 2.43 13.09
CA TYR A 100 -2.17 1.19 12.98
C TYR A 100 -1.20 0.02 12.89
N VAL A 101 -1.35 -0.94 13.79
CA VAL A 101 -0.50 -2.14 13.81
C VAL A 101 -1.26 -3.28 13.13
N MET A 102 -0.86 -3.63 11.90
CA MET A 102 -1.44 -4.73 11.14
C MET A 102 -1.44 -6.04 11.95
N SER A 103 -2.49 -6.84 11.92
CA SER A 103 -2.52 -8.11 12.67
C SER A 103 -1.52 -9.15 12.12
N SER A 104 -1.32 -9.18 10.80
CA SER A 104 -0.40 -10.10 10.12
C SER A 104 1.05 -9.66 10.27
N LEU A 105 1.87 -10.46 10.94
CA LEU A 105 3.32 -10.26 11.01
C LEU A 105 3.98 -10.33 9.64
N PHE A 106 3.42 -11.14 8.72
CA PHE A 106 3.90 -11.23 7.36
C PHE A 106 3.79 -9.88 6.65
N PHE A 107 2.63 -9.21 6.71
CA PHE A 107 2.48 -7.88 6.11
C PHE A 107 3.35 -6.83 6.79
N ARG A 108 3.53 -6.89 8.12
CA ARG A 108 4.49 -6.01 8.82
C ARG A 108 5.91 -6.14 8.30
N SER A 109 6.31 -7.31 7.79
CA SER A 109 7.64 -7.53 7.24
C SER A 109 7.79 -7.13 5.77
N LEU A 110 6.67 -6.84 5.07
CA LEU A 110 6.69 -6.50 3.65
C LEU A 110 6.67 -5.00 3.38
N VAL A 111 6.14 -4.22 4.31
CA VAL A 111 6.01 -2.76 4.16
C VAL A 111 7.35 -2.06 4.30
N SER A 112 7.51 -0.91 3.63
CA SER A 112 8.72 -0.12 3.75
C SER A 112 8.86 0.54 5.14
N PRO A 113 10.08 0.93 5.53
CA PRO A 113 10.32 1.74 6.74
C PRO A 113 9.63 3.12 6.70
N THR A 114 9.21 3.58 5.53
CA THR A 114 8.55 4.89 5.32
C THR A 114 7.03 4.78 5.12
N SER A 115 6.47 3.57 5.26
CA SER A 115 5.05 3.31 5.06
C SER A 115 4.16 4.15 5.99
N ILE A 116 3.04 4.64 5.46
CA ILE A 116 2.00 5.32 6.23
C ILE A 116 0.94 4.29 6.57
N ILE A 117 0.98 3.78 7.80
CA ILE A 117 0.06 2.75 8.29
C ILE A 117 -0.59 3.28 9.55
N VAL A 118 -1.74 3.92 9.38
CA VAL A 118 -2.37 4.72 10.43
C VAL A 118 -3.86 4.45 10.52
N ARG A 119 -4.41 4.70 11.70
CA ARG A 119 -5.84 4.84 11.94
C ARG A 119 -6.14 6.32 12.16
N VAL A 120 -7.17 6.81 11.49
CA VAL A 120 -7.76 8.14 11.67
C VAL A 120 -9.08 7.96 12.40
N ASP A 121 -9.18 8.51 13.62
CA ASP A 121 -10.39 8.43 14.45
C ASP A 121 -10.94 9.84 14.71
N THR A 122 -12.15 10.10 14.24
CA THR A 122 -12.78 11.43 14.21
C THR A 122 -14.06 11.51 15.03
N GLU A 123 -14.24 10.64 16.03
CA GLU A 123 -15.49 10.56 16.82
C GLU A 123 -15.95 11.92 17.37
N SER A 124 -15.03 12.77 17.84
CA SER A 124 -15.35 14.11 18.35
C SER A 124 -15.67 15.14 17.26
N GLY A 125 -15.19 14.94 16.03
CA GLY A 125 -15.40 15.85 14.89
C GLY A 125 -16.47 15.37 13.90
N GLY A 126 -16.94 14.14 14.03
CA GLY A 126 -17.91 13.52 13.14
C GLY A 126 -17.37 13.18 11.74
N PRO A 127 -18.23 12.61 10.86
CA PRO A 127 -17.84 12.18 9.52
C PRO A 127 -17.28 13.30 8.63
N GLU A 128 -17.79 14.53 8.76
CA GLU A 128 -17.31 15.69 7.99
C GLU A 128 -15.84 15.99 8.26
N ARG A 129 -15.38 15.79 9.50
CA ARG A 129 -13.96 15.95 9.86
C ARG A 129 -13.09 14.89 9.19
N LEU A 130 -13.59 13.66 9.05
CA LEU A 130 -12.87 12.61 8.33
C LEU A 130 -12.74 12.97 6.85
N GLU A 131 -13.81 13.47 6.23
CA GLU A 131 -13.79 13.96 4.84
C GLU A 131 -12.79 15.11 4.66
N GLU A 132 -12.74 16.05 5.60
CA GLU A 132 -11.76 17.14 5.60
C GLU A 132 -10.32 16.62 5.67
N ILE A 133 -10.04 15.66 6.57
CA ILE A 133 -8.71 15.04 6.68
C ILE A 133 -8.33 14.34 5.37
N ILE A 134 -9.26 13.62 4.75
CA ILE A 134 -9.03 12.95 3.48
C ILE A 134 -8.74 13.99 2.38
N ALA A 135 -9.54 15.04 2.27
CA ALA A 135 -9.42 16.04 1.21
C ALA A 135 -8.15 16.89 1.33
N ASN A 136 -7.82 17.33 2.55
CA ASN A 136 -6.79 18.35 2.79
C ASN A 136 -5.43 17.76 3.22
N HIS A 137 -5.39 16.51 3.68
CA HIS A 137 -4.14 15.89 4.15
C HIS A 137 -3.82 14.59 3.41
N VAL A 138 -4.70 13.58 3.47
CA VAL A 138 -4.42 12.27 2.87
C VAL A 138 -4.34 12.34 1.34
N GLY A 139 -5.28 13.03 0.69
CA GLY A 139 -5.34 13.17 -0.76
C GLY A 139 -4.09 13.83 -1.36
N PRO A 140 -3.63 14.99 -0.84
CA PRO A 140 -2.35 15.59 -1.25
C PRO A 140 -1.16 14.65 -1.05
N VAL A 141 -1.04 14.04 0.14
CA VAL A 141 0.06 13.11 0.45
C VAL A 141 0.06 11.91 -0.51
N ALA A 142 -1.09 11.28 -0.74
CA ALA A 142 -1.22 10.15 -1.66
C ALA A 142 -0.79 10.53 -3.09
N ARG A 143 -1.18 11.71 -3.57
CA ARG A 143 -0.75 12.21 -4.90
C ARG A 143 0.75 12.42 -4.98
N ASP A 144 1.37 12.95 -3.93
CA ASP A 144 2.81 13.18 -3.90
C ASP A 144 3.59 11.86 -3.83
N VAL A 145 3.12 10.87 -3.05
CA VAL A 145 3.73 9.52 -3.03
C VAL A 145 3.58 8.83 -4.38
N ILE A 146 2.40 8.92 -5.03
CA ILE A 146 2.21 8.41 -6.40
C ILE A 146 3.17 9.08 -7.37
N ARG A 147 3.38 10.40 -7.25
CA ARG A 147 4.33 11.13 -8.09
C ARG A 147 5.76 10.61 -7.91
N VAL A 148 6.20 10.41 -6.67
CA VAL A 148 7.51 9.79 -6.38
C VAL A 148 7.61 8.41 -7.03
N TRP A 149 6.57 7.58 -6.91
CA TRP A 149 6.57 6.27 -7.54
C TRP A 149 6.63 6.34 -9.08
N LEU A 150 5.88 7.24 -9.70
CA LEU A 150 5.94 7.44 -11.15
C LEU A 150 7.34 7.88 -11.58
N ASP A 151 7.89 8.90 -10.94
CA ASP A 151 9.13 9.56 -11.36
C ASP A 151 10.36 8.70 -11.07
N GLU A 152 10.41 8.02 -9.93
CA GLU A 152 11.59 7.26 -9.48
C GLU A 152 11.49 5.75 -9.71
N CYS A 153 10.29 5.20 -9.90
CA CYS A 153 10.08 3.75 -10.02
C CYS A 153 9.52 3.35 -11.40
N ALA A 154 8.32 3.82 -11.76
CA ALA A 154 7.58 3.30 -12.91
C ALA A 154 8.02 3.88 -14.26
N CYS A 155 8.48 5.14 -14.30
CA CYS A 155 8.86 5.81 -15.54
C CYS A 155 10.38 5.89 -15.75
N LYS A 156 11.17 5.53 -14.75
CA LYS A 156 12.64 5.55 -14.80
C LYS A 156 13.16 4.26 -15.42
N GLU A 157 13.97 4.40 -16.48
CA GLU A 157 14.59 3.23 -17.10
C GLU A 157 15.64 2.65 -16.16
N ARG A 158 15.44 1.39 -15.78
CA ARG A 158 16.34 0.64 -14.92
C ARG A 158 16.35 -0.81 -15.38
N GLY A 159 17.55 -1.36 -15.54
CA GLY A 159 17.76 -2.76 -15.85
C GLY A 159 18.35 -3.49 -14.65
N VAL A 160 17.97 -4.74 -14.48
CA VAL A 160 18.56 -5.65 -13.49
C VAL A 160 19.28 -6.79 -14.19
N GLY A 161 20.35 -7.29 -13.58
CA GLY A 161 21.06 -8.46 -14.10
C GLY A 161 20.23 -9.74 -13.95
N GLU A 162 20.54 -10.78 -14.74
CA GLU A 162 19.79 -12.06 -14.76
C GLU A 162 19.62 -12.69 -13.36
N MET A 163 20.69 -12.71 -12.55
CA MET A 163 20.64 -13.26 -11.19
C MET A 163 19.72 -12.45 -10.27
N GLU A 164 19.78 -11.12 -10.36
CA GLU A 164 18.94 -10.22 -9.56
C GLU A 164 17.47 -10.33 -9.99
N ARG A 165 17.21 -10.38 -11.30
CA ARG A 165 15.88 -10.63 -11.87
C ARG A 165 15.26 -11.90 -11.28
N GLY A 166 16.00 -13.00 -11.26
CA GLY A 166 15.52 -14.27 -10.70
C GLY A 166 15.27 -14.23 -9.19
N ASN A 167 15.99 -13.41 -8.43
CA ASN A 167 15.74 -13.24 -6.99
C ASN A 167 14.48 -12.41 -6.73
N ILE A 168 14.26 -11.36 -7.53
CA ILE A 168 13.07 -10.51 -7.49
C ILE A 168 11.82 -11.33 -7.84
N GLU A 169 11.87 -12.07 -8.94
CA GLU A 169 10.76 -12.93 -9.39
C GLU A 169 10.34 -13.94 -8.29
N LYS A 170 11.30 -14.65 -7.69
CA LYS A 170 11.02 -15.57 -6.58
C LYS A 170 10.37 -14.88 -5.38
N ARG A 171 10.83 -13.68 -5.04
CA ARG A 171 10.27 -12.93 -3.91
C ARG A 171 8.86 -12.45 -4.22
N ASP A 172 8.63 -11.91 -5.41
CA ASP A 172 7.33 -11.40 -5.82
C ASP A 172 6.29 -12.52 -5.87
N GLU A 173 6.62 -13.68 -6.45
CA GLU A 173 5.74 -14.86 -6.48
C GLU A 173 5.36 -15.32 -5.07
N LEU A 174 6.34 -15.33 -4.13
CA LEU A 174 6.08 -15.68 -2.74
C LEU A 174 5.13 -14.68 -2.08
N VAL A 175 5.36 -13.38 -2.30
CA VAL A 175 4.53 -12.30 -1.74
C VAL A 175 3.11 -12.36 -2.29
N GLU A 176 2.95 -12.49 -3.59
CA GLU A 176 1.64 -12.60 -4.25
C GLU A 176 0.86 -13.80 -3.71
N LYS A 177 1.48 -14.99 -3.69
CA LYS A 177 0.85 -16.20 -3.16
C LYS A 177 0.42 -16.05 -1.71
N LYS A 178 1.30 -15.53 -0.85
CA LYS A 178 0.99 -15.34 0.58
C LYS A 178 -0.06 -14.28 0.82
N THR A 179 -0.10 -13.22 0.00
CA THR A 179 -1.15 -12.20 0.08
C THR A 179 -2.51 -12.81 -0.26
N ILE A 180 -2.59 -13.61 -1.34
CA ILE A 180 -3.82 -14.33 -1.71
C ILE A 180 -4.26 -15.28 -0.58
N ASP A 181 -3.33 -16.05 -0.02
CA ASP A 181 -3.65 -17.01 1.06
C ASP A 181 -4.18 -16.31 2.32
N ILE A 182 -3.55 -15.19 2.74
CA ILE A 182 -3.87 -14.49 3.99
C ILE A 182 -5.13 -13.63 3.82
N ASP A 183 -5.15 -12.76 2.83
CA ASP A 183 -6.24 -11.80 2.64
C ASP A 183 -7.44 -12.44 1.96
N LEU A 184 -7.25 -13.09 0.82
CA LEU A 184 -8.37 -13.52 -0.01
C LEU A 184 -8.92 -14.88 0.42
N GLY A 185 -8.05 -15.84 0.69
CA GLY A 185 -8.42 -17.23 1.00
C GLY A 185 -9.26 -17.38 2.27
N SER A 186 -9.05 -16.50 3.26
CA SER A 186 -9.79 -16.54 4.52
C SER A 186 -10.99 -15.59 4.55
N SER A 187 -10.93 -14.47 3.83
CA SER A 187 -11.96 -13.42 3.91
C SER A 187 -13.03 -13.52 2.81
N LEU A 188 -12.66 -13.80 1.55
CA LEU A 188 -13.62 -13.78 0.43
C LEU A 188 -14.75 -14.81 0.58
N PRO A 189 -14.49 -16.08 0.95
CA PRO A 189 -15.59 -17.03 1.11
C PRO A 189 -16.55 -16.66 2.24
N ARG A 190 -16.05 -15.98 3.27
CA ARG A 190 -16.87 -15.46 4.38
C ARG A 190 -17.74 -14.28 3.94
N LEU A 191 -17.22 -13.43 3.04
CA LEU A 191 -17.89 -12.21 2.59
C LEU A 191 -18.87 -12.47 1.43
N PHE A 192 -18.54 -13.38 0.52
CA PHE A 192 -19.29 -13.59 -0.73
C PHE A 192 -19.82 -15.01 -0.93
N GLY A 193 -19.54 -15.93 0.01
CA GLY A 193 -19.88 -17.34 -0.13
C GLY A 193 -18.88 -18.12 -0.99
N GLN A 194 -18.87 -19.44 -0.81
CA GLN A 194 -17.91 -20.35 -1.45
C GLN A 194 -18.03 -20.45 -2.98
N GLU A 195 -19.20 -20.14 -3.54
CA GLU A 195 -19.41 -20.22 -4.98
C GLU A 195 -18.72 -19.07 -5.72
N ILE A 196 -18.77 -17.86 -5.15
CA ILE A 196 -18.21 -16.65 -5.76
C ILE A 196 -16.70 -16.55 -5.48
N ALA A 197 -16.22 -17.08 -4.36
CA ALA A 197 -14.84 -16.93 -3.91
C ALA A 197 -13.83 -17.90 -4.55
N ARG A 198 -14.22 -18.67 -5.58
CA ARG A 198 -13.37 -19.65 -6.27
C ARG A 198 -12.55 -19.04 -7.40
#